data_AF-A0A0W0S5K1-F1
#
_entry.id   AF-A0A0W0S5K1-F1
#
_cell.length_a   1.000
_cell.length_b   1.000
_cell.length_c   1.000
_cell.angle_alpha   90.00
_cell.angle_beta   90.00
_cell.angle_gamma   90.00
#
_symmetry.space_group_name_H-M   'P 1'
#
loop_
_entity.id
_entity.type
_entity.pdbx_description
1 polymer ?
#
loop_
_entity_poly.entity_id
_entity_poly.type
_entity_poly.pdbx_seq_one_letter_code
_entity_poly.pdbx_strand_id
1 'polypeptide(L)'
;MRKCLFLICLSILSTACSAQDEAYYRQNPQALQQAVKNCPNKKPTQISCEQLAILAESVNELAYQLQINPQAFGKKILALQETLAKQQIELKNNPNQPDLKNLIEENKKNLAERLAIVKWLESPES
;
A
#
# COMPACT_ATOMS: atom_id res chain seq x y z
N MET A 1 -41.62 1.21 18.60
CA MET A 1 -40.55 1.35 17.57
C MET A 1 -39.34 2.11 18.13
N ARG A 2 -38.64 1.56 19.12
CA ARG A 2 -37.42 2.17 19.73
C ARG A 2 -36.35 1.11 20.06
N LYS A 3 -36.56 -0.14 19.64
CA LYS A 3 -35.69 -1.29 19.94
C LYS A 3 -34.87 -1.77 18.73
N CYS A 4 -35.20 -1.33 17.51
CA CYS A 4 -34.44 -1.71 16.31
C CYS A 4 -33.19 -0.85 16.07
N LEU A 5 -33.04 0.30 16.76
CA LEU A 5 -31.90 1.20 16.52
C LEU A 5 -30.59 0.69 17.14
N PHE A 6 -30.66 -0.16 18.17
CA PHE A 6 -29.47 -0.69 18.86
C PHE A 6 -28.84 -1.91 18.19
N LEU A 7 -29.54 -2.57 17.27
CA LEU A 7 -29.06 -3.78 16.60
C LEU A 7 -28.16 -3.49 15.38
N ILE A 8 -28.14 -2.26 14.88
CA ILE A 8 -27.37 -1.90 13.67
C ILE A 8 -25.91 -1.50 14.01
N CYS A 9 -25.62 -1.11 15.25
CA CYS A 9 -24.25 -0.74 15.66
C CYS A 9 -23.30 -1.93 15.84
N LEU A 10 -23.80 -3.15 16.02
CA LEU A 10 -22.94 -4.30 16.32
C LEU A 10 -22.26 -4.91 15.08
N SER A 11 -22.79 -4.67 13.87
CA SER A 11 -22.28 -5.25 12.63
C SER A 11 -21.09 -4.49 12.00
N ILE A 12 -20.68 -3.35 12.57
CA ILE A 12 -19.62 -2.50 12.00
C ILE A 12 -18.23 -2.85 12.57
N LEU A 13 -18.13 -3.72 13.58
CA LEU A 13 -16.86 -4.03 14.26
C LEU A 13 -15.99 -5.10 13.58
N SER A 14 -16.43 -5.70 12.47
CA SER A 14 -15.80 -6.92 11.93
C SER A 14 -14.80 -6.72 10.77
N THR A 15 -14.44 -5.49 10.39
CA THR A 15 -13.54 -5.24 9.23
C THR A 15 -12.10 -4.88 9.59
N ALA A 16 -11.71 -4.88 10.87
CA ALA A 16 -10.43 -4.28 11.29
C ALA A 16 -9.22 -5.24 11.37
N CYS A 17 -9.37 -6.55 11.11
CA CYS A 17 -8.24 -7.47 11.10
C CYS A 17 -7.67 -7.60 9.68
N SER A 18 -6.94 -6.58 9.22
CA SER A 18 -6.14 -6.71 8.00
C SER A 18 -4.96 -7.64 8.29
N ALA A 19 -4.74 -8.64 7.43
CA ALA A 19 -3.60 -9.52 7.55
C ALA A 19 -2.30 -8.70 7.45
N GLN A 20 -1.40 -8.88 8.41
CA GLN A 20 -0.06 -8.26 8.39
C GLN A 20 0.87 -9.03 7.44
N ASP A 21 0.49 -9.05 6.18
CA ASP A 21 1.21 -9.69 5.08
C ASP A 21 2.14 -8.68 4.37
N GLU A 22 2.78 -9.12 3.28
CA GLU A 22 3.67 -8.27 2.50
C GLU A 22 2.98 -6.99 1.99
N ALA A 23 1.76 -7.10 1.48
CA ALA A 23 1.05 -5.97 0.89
C ALA A 23 0.70 -4.92 1.95
N TYR A 24 0.36 -5.36 3.17
CA TYR A 24 0.17 -4.48 4.31
C TYR A 24 1.45 -3.68 4.60
N TYR A 25 2.60 -4.35 4.74
CA TYR A 25 3.84 -3.67 5.15
C TYR A 25 4.39 -2.70 4.11
N ARG A 26 4.24 -3.01 2.82
CA ARG A 26 4.64 -2.09 1.72
C ARG A 26 3.84 -0.77 1.72
N GLN A 27 2.60 -0.81 2.20
CA GLN A 27 1.72 0.36 2.28
C GLN A 27 1.72 1.03 3.67
N ASN A 28 2.41 0.43 4.64
CA ASN A 28 2.52 0.96 6.01
C ASN A 28 3.99 0.97 6.46
N PRO A 29 4.85 1.85 5.88
CA PRO A 29 6.28 1.87 6.16
C PRO A 29 6.64 1.98 7.65
N GLN A 30 5.87 2.74 8.44
CA GLN A 30 6.08 2.85 9.88
C GLN A 30 5.84 1.51 10.60
N ALA A 31 4.79 0.79 10.24
CA ALA A 31 4.51 -0.53 10.80
C ALA A 31 5.58 -1.55 10.41
N LEU A 32 6.10 -1.46 9.19
CA LEU A 32 7.23 -2.27 8.73
C LEU A 32 8.50 -1.99 9.56
N GLN A 33 8.85 -0.72 9.77
CA GLN A 33 9.99 -0.36 10.62
C GLN A 33 9.86 -0.91 12.05
N GLN A 34 8.65 -0.83 12.63
CA GLN A 34 8.40 -1.41 13.95
C GLN A 34 8.51 -2.93 13.94
N ALA A 35 7.97 -3.61 12.93
CA ALA A 35 8.06 -5.07 12.81
C ALA A 35 9.52 -5.54 12.69
N VAL A 36 10.33 -4.87 11.87
CA VAL A 36 11.76 -5.16 11.71
C VAL A 36 12.51 -4.93 13.03
N LYS A 37 12.29 -3.80 13.71
CA LYS A 37 12.92 -3.50 15.01
C LYS A 37 12.61 -4.55 16.08
N ASN A 38 11.43 -5.15 16.02
CA ASN A 38 10.98 -6.14 16.99
C ASN A 38 11.40 -7.57 16.64
N CYS A 39 11.98 -7.83 15.46
CA CYS A 39 12.50 -9.13 15.10
C CYS A 39 13.82 -9.44 15.83
N PRO A 40 14.05 -10.69 16.28
CA PRO A 40 13.17 -11.85 16.17
C PRO A 40 12.13 -11.99 17.31
N ASN A 41 12.20 -11.13 18.33
CA ASN A 41 11.45 -11.27 19.58
C ASN A 41 9.92 -11.24 19.41
N LYS A 42 9.40 -10.49 18.44
CA LYS A 42 7.96 -10.38 18.14
C LYS A 42 7.73 -10.45 16.64
N LYS A 43 7.90 -11.66 16.09
CA LYS A 43 7.67 -11.97 14.67
C LYS A 43 6.16 -11.97 14.33
N PRO A 44 5.74 -11.32 13.22
CA PRO A 44 4.37 -11.44 12.71
C PRO A 44 4.04 -12.86 12.22
N THR A 45 2.77 -13.24 12.28
CA THR A 45 2.31 -14.60 11.95
C THR A 45 2.38 -14.96 10.47
N GLN A 46 2.25 -13.97 9.57
CA GLN A 46 2.11 -14.20 8.13
C GLN A 46 3.40 -13.95 7.32
N ILE A 47 4.47 -13.46 7.96
CA ILE A 47 5.71 -13.09 7.26
C ILE A 47 6.94 -13.33 8.15
N SER A 48 8.03 -13.78 7.54
CA SER A 48 9.32 -14.02 8.22
C SER A 48 10.11 -12.73 8.47
N CYS A 49 11.04 -12.77 9.42
CA CYS A 49 11.92 -11.62 9.68
C CYS A 49 12.86 -11.35 8.49
N GLU A 50 13.25 -12.39 7.78
CA GLU A 50 14.03 -12.32 6.54
C GLU A 50 13.23 -11.61 5.44
N GLN A 51 11.96 -11.98 5.24
CA GLN A 51 11.07 -11.29 4.31
C GLN A 51 10.82 -9.83 4.72
N LEU A 52 10.63 -9.56 6.02
CA LEU A 52 10.51 -8.18 6.51
C LEU A 52 11.76 -7.34 6.22
N ALA A 53 12.96 -7.92 6.34
CA ALA A 53 14.20 -7.23 6.00
C ALA A 53 14.28 -6.88 4.51
N ILE A 54 13.94 -7.82 3.62
CA ILE A 54 13.88 -7.59 2.17
C ILE A 54 12.85 -6.50 1.84
N LEU A 55 11.69 -6.50 2.49
CA LEU A 55 10.69 -5.45 2.30
C LEU A 55 11.19 -4.10 2.79
N ALA A 56 11.87 -4.05 3.92
CA ALA A 56 12.43 -2.82 4.47
C ALA A 56 13.48 -2.22 3.53
N GLU A 57 14.32 -3.03 2.90
CA GLU A 57 15.26 -2.57 1.87
C GLU A 57 14.52 -1.90 0.71
N SER A 58 13.52 -2.56 0.13
CA SER A 58 12.71 -2.02 -0.98
C SER A 58 11.98 -0.72 -0.61
N VAL A 59 11.38 -0.66 0.58
CA VAL A 59 10.70 0.54 1.09
C VAL A 59 11.70 1.67 1.35
N ASN A 60 12.87 1.37 1.89
CA ASN A 60 13.93 2.36 2.11
C ASN A 60 14.51 2.88 0.80
N GLU A 61 14.59 2.06 -0.24
CA GLU A 61 15.00 2.54 -1.57
C GLU A 61 14.02 3.59 -2.11
N LEU A 62 12.71 3.35 -1.99
CA LEU A 62 11.71 4.34 -2.40
C LEU A 62 11.78 5.62 -1.55
N ALA A 63 11.98 5.48 -0.24
CA ALA A 63 12.19 6.61 0.66
C ALA A 63 13.42 7.44 0.27
N TYR A 64 14.53 6.77 -0.05
CA TYR A 64 15.75 7.41 -0.52
C TYR A 64 15.53 8.14 -1.86
N GLN A 65 14.82 7.53 -2.81
CA GLN A 65 14.45 8.18 -4.08
C GLN A 65 13.61 9.45 -3.85
N LEU A 66 12.70 9.45 -2.87
CA LEU A 66 11.93 10.63 -2.52
C LEU A 66 12.85 11.72 -1.94
N GLN A 67 13.69 11.38 -0.97
CA GLN A 67 14.58 12.34 -0.29
C GLN A 67 15.62 12.97 -1.22
N ILE A 68 16.22 12.19 -2.12
CA ILE A 68 17.28 12.68 -3.03
C ILE A 68 16.73 13.60 -4.12
N ASN A 69 15.51 13.34 -4.61
CA ASN A 69 14.87 14.14 -5.65
C ASN A 69 13.34 14.05 -5.60
N PRO A 70 12.70 14.87 -4.74
CA PRO A 70 11.25 14.84 -4.57
C PRO A 70 10.47 15.15 -5.86
N GLN A 71 11.00 16.04 -6.70
CA GLN A 71 10.37 16.39 -7.96
C GLN A 71 10.36 15.21 -8.95
N ALA A 72 11.49 14.51 -9.10
CA ALA A 72 11.57 13.32 -9.95
C ALA A 72 10.67 12.21 -9.41
N PHE A 73 10.59 12.04 -8.09
CA PHE A 73 9.69 11.08 -7.46
C PHE A 73 8.22 11.40 -7.77
N GLY A 74 7.82 12.67 -7.60
CA GLY A 74 6.46 13.14 -7.94
C GLY A 74 6.12 12.95 -9.42
N LYS A 75 7.06 13.21 -10.34
CA LYS A 75 6.86 12.94 -11.78
C LYS A 75 6.56 11.47 -12.07
N LYS A 76 7.21 10.52 -11.37
CA LYS A 76 6.90 9.08 -11.51
C LYS A 76 5.48 8.75 -11.04
N ILE A 77 5.00 9.36 -9.95
CA ILE A 77 3.62 9.20 -9.48
C ILE A 77 2.62 9.69 -10.53
N LEU A 78 2.83 10.90 -11.06
CA LEU A 78 1.95 11.48 -12.08
C LEU A 78 1.91 10.62 -13.35
N ALA A 79 3.07 10.13 -13.81
CA ALA A 79 3.15 9.24 -14.96
C ALA A 79 2.41 7.91 -14.74
N LEU A 80 2.49 7.32 -13.54
CA LEU A 80 1.72 6.12 -13.18
C LEU A 80 0.21 6.39 -13.18
N GLN A 81 -0.22 7.52 -12.63
CA GLN A 81 -1.65 7.91 -12.62
C GLN A 81 -2.18 8.12 -14.05
N GLU A 82 -1.43 8.81 -14.90
CA GLU A 82 -1.78 9.00 -16.31
C GLU A 82 -1.85 7.66 -17.05
N THR A 83 -0.90 6.77 -16.81
CA THR A 83 -0.85 5.43 -17.42
C THR A 83 -2.07 4.60 -17.01
N LEU A 84 -2.38 4.57 -15.72
CA LEU A 84 -3.57 3.88 -15.20
C LEU A 84 -4.86 4.42 -15.81
N ALA A 85 -5.00 5.75 -15.97
CA ALA A 85 -6.17 6.34 -16.59
C ALA A 85 -6.33 5.87 -18.04
N LYS A 86 -5.25 5.86 -18.82
CA LYS A 86 -5.25 5.35 -20.21
C LYS A 86 -5.62 3.86 -20.27
N GLN A 87 -5.00 3.05 -19.42
CA GLN A 87 -5.26 1.61 -19.34
C GLN A 87 -6.70 1.29 -18.94
N GLN A 88 -7.29 2.06 -18.03
CA GLN A 88 -8.69 1.89 -17.63
C GLN A 88 -9.66 2.23 -18.77
N ILE A 89 -9.36 3.26 -19.56
CA ILE A 89 -10.14 3.59 -20.76
C ILE A 89 -10.02 2.47 -21.80
N GLU A 90 -8.81 1.98 -22.04
CA GLU A 90 -8.56 0.88 -22.97
C GLU A 90 -9.31 -0.40 -22.55
N LEU A 91 -9.22 -0.79 -21.28
CA LEU A 91 -9.91 -1.97 -20.77
C LEU A 91 -11.44 -1.81 -20.84
N LYS A 92 -11.96 -0.61 -20.62
CA LYS A 92 -13.39 -0.32 -20.79
C LYS A 92 -13.85 -0.50 -22.24
N ASN A 93 -13.01 -0.11 -23.20
CA ASN A 93 -13.31 -0.25 -24.63
C ASN A 93 -13.09 -1.68 -25.12
N ASN A 94 -12.19 -2.45 -24.50
CA ASN A 94 -11.89 -3.83 -24.84
C ASN A 94 -11.67 -4.68 -23.56
N PRO A 95 -12.72 -5.29 -23.00
CA PRO A 95 -12.69 -5.93 -21.67
C PRO A 95 -11.99 -7.31 -21.63
N ASN A 96 -11.70 -7.91 -22.78
CA ASN A 96 -11.13 -9.25 -22.90
C ASN A 96 -9.61 -9.23 -23.04
N GLN A 97 -8.95 -8.40 -22.22
CA GLN A 97 -7.50 -8.26 -22.17
C GLN A 97 -6.95 -8.65 -20.79
N PRO A 98 -6.65 -9.94 -20.54
CA PRO A 98 -6.16 -10.40 -19.24
C PRO A 98 -4.81 -9.76 -18.87
N ASP A 99 -3.91 -9.58 -19.83
CA ASP A 99 -2.61 -8.97 -19.59
C ASP A 99 -2.73 -7.50 -19.19
N LEU A 100 -3.65 -6.76 -19.82
CA LEU A 100 -3.96 -5.37 -19.45
C LEU A 100 -4.51 -5.30 -18.01
N LYS A 101 -5.35 -6.24 -17.60
CA LYS A 101 -5.84 -6.31 -16.20
C LYS A 101 -4.70 -6.52 -15.23
N ASN A 102 -3.79 -7.45 -15.51
CA ASN A 102 -2.63 -7.72 -14.66
C ASN A 102 -1.73 -6.49 -14.55
N LEU A 103 -1.46 -5.83 -15.68
CA LEU A 103 -0.64 -4.61 -15.71
C LEU A 103 -1.29 -3.45 -14.95
N ILE A 104 -2.62 -3.31 -15.01
CA ILE A 104 -3.36 -2.33 -14.21
C ILE A 104 -3.18 -2.61 -12.71
N GLU A 105 -3.32 -3.86 -12.27
CA GLU A 105 -3.16 -4.21 -10.86
C GLU A 105 -1.71 -4.00 -10.38
N GLU A 106 -0.71 -4.32 -11.20
CA GLU A 106 0.69 -4.01 -10.90
C GLU A 106 0.92 -2.50 -10.78
N ASN A 107 0.42 -1.72 -11.72
CA ASN A 107 0.54 -0.25 -11.69
C ASN A 107 -0.18 0.37 -10.48
N LYS A 108 -1.34 -0.17 -10.08
CA LYS A 108 -2.04 0.24 -8.85
C LYS A 108 -1.20 -0.05 -7.61
N LYS A 109 -0.59 -1.23 -7.53
CA LYS A 109 0.32 -1.59 -6.44
C LYS A 109 1.51 -0.62 -6.39
N ASN A 110 2.18 -0.40 -7.51
CA ASN A 110 3.30 0.53 -7.62
C ASN A 110 2.92 1.97 -7.22
N LEU A 111 1.73 2.43 -7.61
CA LEU A 111 1.22 3.74 -7.22
C LEU A 111 0.96 3.81 -5.71
N ALA A 112 0.29 2.80 -5.13
CA ALA A 112 -0.01 2.74 -3.70
C ALA A 112 1.26 2.75 -2.84
N GLU A 113 2.29 2.00 -3.23
CA GLU A 113 3.59 1.97 -2.54
C GLU A 113 4.25 3.36 -2.55
N ARG A 114 4.32 4.02 -3.70
CA ARG A 114 4.92 5.37 -3.78
C ARG A 114 4.15 6.40 -2.96
N LEU A 115 2.82 6.34 -2.98
CA LEU A 115 1.98 7.23 -2.17
C LEU A 115 2.13 6.96 -0.67
N ALA A 116 2.32 5.70 -0.27
CA ALA A 116 2.59 5.37 1.14
C ALA A 116 3.90 5.99 1.63
N ILE A 117 4.94 6.06 0.79
CA ILE A 117 6.20 6.73 1.12
C ILE A 117 6.00 8.23 1.30
N VAL A 118 5.29 8.90 0.37
CA VAL A 118 4.97 10.33 0.50
C VAL A 118 4.18 10.59 1.78
N LYS A 119 3.15 9.76 2.06
CA LYS A 119 2.36 9.87 3.28
C LYS A 119 3.23 9.72 4.53
N TRP A 120 4.17 8.78 4.51
CA TRP A 120 5.02 8.51 5.66
C TRP A 120 6.04 9.62 5.95
N LEU A 121 6.66 10.20 4.91
CA LEU A 121 7.77 11.16 5.10
C LEU A 121 7.36 12.63 5.06
N GLU A 122 6.28 12.97 4.35
CA GLU A 122 5.93 14.36 4.04
C GLU A 122 4.57 14.78 4.64
N SER A 123 3.82 13.86 5.26
CA SER A 123 2.60 14.24 5.98
C SER A 123 2.94 14.65 7.42
N PRO A 124 2.39 15.76 7.92
CA PRO A 124 2.58 16.12 9.32
C PRO A 124 2.08 14.99 10.23
N GLU A 125 2.84 14.67 11.27
CA GLU A 125 2.34 13.83 12.36
C GLU A 125 1.09 14.50 12.92
N SER A 126 -0.01 13.76 12.93
CA SER A 126 -1.34 14.26 13.28
C SER A 126 -1.49 14.49 14.78
#